data_AF-A0A0L6WML6-F1
#
_entry.id   AF-A0A0L6WML6-F1
#
_cell.length_a   1.000
_cell.length_b   1.000
_cell.length_c   1.000
_cell.angle_alpha   90.00
_cell.angle_beta   90.00
_cell.angle_gamma   90.00
#
_symmetry.space_group_name_H-M   'P 1'
#
loop_
_entity.id
_entity.type
_entity.pdbx_description
1 polymer ?
#
loop_
_entity_poly.entity_id
_entity_poly.type
_entity_poly.pdbx_seq_one_letter_code
_entity_poly.pdbx_strand_id
1 'polypeptide(L)'
;MAKVTIELINNAATTLISSLKRLGYTCALRKVEVVIFVSSGLPPIEILRSQLIQKGHFFVSKDQPDTLLFYDHTMKGKTKKICAVDISYLDSPADHLIRDVNGLPFVAISYILLQKLREWAESPEKSSKRSRKQAELAAGVVLELLKADNLDIEPLDPSLLSTSRQHISRFMAQYSGYASAWEKLGFASALPVVKSPSLSWQIQPFELPSIPCSPEPEGFESPPLAEPTRIQMVIMAANHSVRLLSKCGWCSTVFGSLACFLYGNDRVPNDVDLLILGPSSGNMFTIEDLKQNLVVLDPYHFFTTPSQDEQATYRILWYRLTDGPIQTTKTSCKIDLLLPGVMNFPNFPPSLIHWDEGLPLIPFSLLLLQKLQAWDDHRRSKNAIEWQRQRTDMEDLVGLTGLSAFVPLTYSRPWSNTTLFSPEFQKLTKERVNDYCTLFPSSASAWRSLGFEV
;
A
#
# COMPACT_ATOMS: atom_id res chain seq x y z
N MET A 1 -16.89 -20.97 -8.88
CA MET A 1 -16.55 -19.66 -9.47
C MET A 1 -17.48 -18.56 -8.97
N ALA A 2 -18.78 -18.54 -9.31
CA ALA A 2 -19.71 -17.48 -8.86
C ALA A 2 -19.77 -17.26 -7.33
N LYS A 3 -19.80 -18.33 -6.51
CA LYS A 3 -19.78 -18.22 -5.04
C LYS A 3 -18.53 -17.51 -4.50
N VAL A 4 -17.39 -17.71 -5.14
CA VAL A 4 -16.08 -17.12 -4.77
C VAL A 4 -16.04 -15.64 -5.13
N THR A 5 -16.54 -15.27 -6.31
CA THR A 5 -16.65 -13.88 -6.77
C THR A 5 -17.56 -13.05 -5.85
N ILE A 6 -18.65 -13.62 -5.33
CA ILE A 6 -19.58 -12.93 -4.42
C ILE A 6 -18.95 -12.69 -3.04
N GLU A 7 -18.22 -13.67 -2.52
CA GLU A 7 -17.55 -13.56 -1.21
C GLU A 7 -16.43 -12.51 -1.27
N LEU A 8 -15.72 -12.45 -2.39
CA LEU A 8 -14.78 -11.39 -2.73
C LEU A 8 -15.45 -10.01 -2.76
N ILE A 9 -16.55 -9.82 -3.50
CA ILE A 9 -17.25 -8.53 -3.56
C ILE A 9 -17.74 -8.06 -2.18
N ASN A 10 -18.26 -8.98 -1.34
CA ASN A 10 -18.65 -8.65 0.02
C ASN A 10 -17.45 -8.17 0.86
N ASN A 11 -16.33 -8.89 0.79
CA ASN A 11 -15.11 -8.50 1.49
C ASN A 11 -14.56 -7.15 0.98
N ALA A 12 -14.67 -6.87 -0.33
CA ALA A 12 -14.28 -5.60 -0.94
C ALA A 12 -15.06 -4.42 -0.37
N ALA A 13 -16.39 -4.56 -0.34
CA ALA A 13 -17.28 -3.54 0.18
C ALA A 13 -16.99 -3.27 1.68
N THR A 14 -16.80 -4.33 2.47
CA THR A 14 -16.46 -4.20 3.89
C THR A 14 -15.08 -3.55 4.11
N THR A 15 -14.06 -3.93 3.34
CA THR A 15 -12.69 -3.35 3.43
C THR A 15 -12.67 -1.87 3.02
N LEU A 16 -13.37 -1.51 1.95
CA LEU A 16 -13.50 -0.11 1.52
C LEU A 16 -14.17 0.74 2.60
N ILE A 17 -15.28 0.25 3.18
CA ILE A 17 -16.00 0.95 4.26
C ILE A 17 -15.14 1.10 5.51
N SER A 18 -14.39 0.07 5.91
CA SER A 18 -13.48 0.12 7.06
C SER A 18 -12.34 1.11 6.85
N SER A 19 -11.80 1.20 5.63
CA SER A 19 -10.72 2.15 5.29
C SER A 19 -11.23 3.60 5.28
N LEU A 20 -12.42 3.86 4.73
CA LEU A 20 -13.07 5.17 4.81
C LEU A 20 -13.36 5.60 6.27
N LYS A 21 -13.72 4.65 7.15
CA LYS A 21 -13.91 4.92 8.60
C LYS A 21 -12.60 5.29 9.30
N ARG A 22 -11.49 4.61 8.96
CA ARG A 22 -10.15 4.90 9.54
C ARG A 22 -9.63 6.28 9.18
N LEU A 23 -9.95 6.77 7.98
CA LEU A 23 -9.58 8.11 7.49
C LEU A 23 -10.44 9.25 8.11
N GLY A 24 -11.23 8.99 9.16
CA GLY A 24 -11.99 10.02 9.86
C GLY A 24 -13.22 10.53 9.09
N TYR A 25 -13.54 9.98 7.92
CA TYR A 25 -14.77 10.30 7.21
C TYR A 25 -15.98 9.77 7.97
N THR A 26 -16.66 10.64 8.72
CA THR A 26 -17.99 10.37 9.29
C THR A 26 -19.09 10.43 8.21
N CYS A 27 -18.83 9.81 7.05
CA CYS A 27 -19.66 9.71 5.84
C CYS A 27 -20.95 10.56 5.86
N ALA A 28 -20.85 11.89 5.81
CA ALA A 28 -22.00 12.77 5.59
C ALA A 28 -22.47 12.74 4.13
N LEU A 29 -21.78 11.99 3.28
CA LEU A 29 -22.17 11.67 1.92
C LEU A 29 -23.40 10.74 1.94
N ARG A 30 -24.54 11.25 1.46
CA ARG A 30 -25.79 10.48 1.31
C ARG A 30 -25.71 9.42 0.21
N LYS A 31 -24.64 9.42 -0.59
CA LYS A 31 -24.38 8.49 -1.69
C LYS A 31 -22.87 8.34 -1.82
N VAL A 32 -22.35 7.15 -1.55
CA VAL A 32 -21.03 6.73 -2.05
C VAL A 32 -21.34 5.90 -3.28
N GLU A 33 -20.73 6.21 -4.42
CA GLU A 33 -20.85 5.43 -5.65
C GLU A 33 -19.65 4.49 -5.72
N VAL A 34 -19.88 3.19 -5.58
CA VAL A 34 -18.85 2.16 -5.79
C VAL A 34 -19.10 1.54 -7.15
N VAL A 35 -18.14 1.65 -8.07
CA VAL A 35 -18.21 1.02 -9.39
C VAL A 35 -17.42 -0.28 -9.37
N ILE A 36 -18.11 -1.42 -9.45
CA ILE A 36 -17.46 -2.74 -9.54
C ILE A 36 -17.32 -3.11 -11.01
N PHE A 37 -16.08 -3.32 -11.43
CA PHE A 37 -15.76 -3.71 -12.78
C PHE A 37 -15.54 -5.22 -12.89
N VAL A 38 -16.09 -5.80 -13.96
CA VAL A 38 -16.19 -7.25 -14.15
C VAL A 38 -15.43 -7.60 -15.43
N SER A 39 -14.44 -8.50 -15.36
CA SER A 39 -13.66 -8.93 -16.52
C SER A 39 -14.49 -9.79 -17.49
N SER A 40 -14.05 -9.86 -18.75
CA SER A 40 -14.64 -10.74 -19.76
C SER A 40 -14.45 -12.21 -19.35
N GLY A 41 -15.55 -12.90 -19.07
CA GLY A 41 -15.56 -14.30 -18.58
C GLY A 41 -16.41 -14.52 -17.33
N LEU A 42 -16.84 -13.45 -16.66
CA LEU A 42 -17.80 -13.51 -15.56
C LEU A 42 -19.25 -13.56 -16.07
N PRO A 43 -20.21 -14.03 -15.24
CA PRO A 43 -21.61 -14.13 -15.66
C PRO A 43 -22.19 -12.75 -16.01
N PRO A 44 -23.26 -12.69 -16.84
CA PRO A 44 -24.01 -11.49 -17.12
C PRO A 44 -24.27 -10.65 -15.86
N ILE A 45 -24.17 -9.33 -15.97
CA ILE A 45 -24.27 -8.39 -14.85
C ILE A 45 -25.55 -8.59 -14.03
N GLU A 46 -26.64 -8.96 -14.70
CA GLU A 46 -27.92 -9.29 -14.09
C GLU A 46 -27.87 -10.52 -13.18
N ILE A 47 -27.06 -11.52 -13.53
CA ILE A 47 -26.81 -12.69 -12.68
C ILE A 47 -26.00 -12.28 -11.46
N LEU A 48 -24.97 -11.45 -11.62
CA LEU A 48 -24.16 -10.96 -10.51
C LEU A 48 -24.99 -10.09 -9.55
N ARG A 49 -25.81 -9.18 -10.09
CA ARG A 49 -26.78 -8.37 -9.33
C ARG A 49 -27.74 -9.26 -8.55
N SER A 50 -28.38 -10.23 -9.22
CA SER A 50 -29.30 -11.17 -8.59
C SER A 50 -28.66 -11.96 -7.46
N GLN A 51 -27.40 -12.37 -7.65
CA GLN A 51 -26.62 -13.09 -6.65
C GLN A 51 -26.27 -12.23 -5.43
N LEU A 52 -25.87 -10.96 -5.63
CA LEU A 52 -25.60 -10.01 -4.55
C LEU A 52 -26.88 -9.70 -3.74
N ILE A 53 -28.02 -9.57 -4.43
CA ILE A 53 -29.33 -9.39 -3.79
C ILE A 53 -29.73 -10.61 -2.96
N GLN A 54 -29.56 -11.83 -3.49
CA GLN A 54 -29.89 -13.07 -2.79
C GLN A 54 -29.09 -13.27 -1.50
N LYS A 55 -27.91 -12.64 -1.36
CA LYS A 55 -27.12 -12.65 -0.12
C LYS A 55 -27.65 -11.72 0.97
N GLY A 56 -28.67 -10.90 0.69
CA GLY A 56 -29.39 -10.12 1.68
C GLY A 56 -28.72 -8.81 2.12
N HIS A 57 -27.58 -8.45 1.52
CA HIS A 57 -26.87 -7.20 1.83
C HIS A 57 -27.12 -6.08 0.82
N PHE A 58 -27.65 -6.42 -0.35
CA PHE A 58 -27.92 -5.49 -1.44
C PHE A 58 -29.39 -5.53 -1.85
N PHE A 59 -29.94 -4.40 -2.28
CA PHE A 59 -31.28 -4.30 -2.86
C PHE A 59 -31.29 -3.33 -4.04
N VAL A 60 -32.20 -3.51 -4.98
CA VAL A 60 -32.30 -2.61 -6.14
C VAL A 60 -32.87 -1.26 -5.70
N SER A 61 -32.25 -0.17 -6.14
CA SER A 61 -32.80 1.18 -5.92
C SER A 61 -34.13 1.32 -6.65
N LYS A 62 -35.15 1.78 -5.93
CA LYS A 62 -36.49 2.04 -6.51
C LYS A 62 -36.44 3.15 -7.57
N ASP A 63 -35.51 4.09 -7.41
CA ASP A 63 -35.38 5.26 -8.28
C ASP A 63 -34.40 5.01 -9.46
N GLN A 64 -33.53 4.00 -9.33
CA GLN A 64 -32.47 3.67 -10.29
C GLN A 64 -32.34 2.14 -10.38
N PRO A 65 -33.09 1.46 -11.26
CA PRO A 65 -33.14 -0.02 -11.29
C PRO A 65 -31.78 -0.69 -11.59
N ASP A 66 -30.82 0.07 -12.13
CA ASP A 66 -29.45 -0.39 -12.38
C ASP A 66 -28.49 -0.24 -11.18
N THR A 67 -28.93 0.44 -10.13
CA THR A 67 -28.12 0.73 -8.95
C THR A 67 -28.48 -0.21 -7.81
N LEU A 68 -27.49 -0.91 -7.27
CA LEU A 68 -27.64 -1.67 -6.04
C LEU A 68 -27.46 -0.74 -4.84
N LEU A 69 -28.20 -1.00 -3.78
CA LEU A 69 -28.10 -0.27 -2.53
C LEU A 69 -27.57 -1.23 -1.47
N PHE A 70 -26.44 -0.89 -0.88
CA PHE A 70 -25.81 -1.68 0.18
C PHE A 70 -26.24 -1.17 1.56
N TYR A 71 -26.57 -2.11 2.45
CA TYR A 71 -26.93 -1.83 3.82
C TYR A 71 -25.80 -2.20 4.79
N ASP A 72 -25.13 -1.20 5.36
CA ASP A 72 -24.16 -1.42 6.44
C ASP A 72 -24.90 -1.69 7.77
N HIS A 73 -24.99 -2.96 8.12
CA HIS A 73 -25.61 -3.44 9.36
C HIS A 73 -24.75 -3.20 10.61
N THR A 74 -23.49 -2.79 10.45
CA THR A 74 -22.59 -2.48 11.58
C THR A 74 -22.83 -1.09 12.17
N MET A 75 -23.60 -0.24 11.49
CA MET A 75 -23.87 1.14 11.91
C MET A 75 -25.06 1.18 12.88
N LYS A 76 -24.78 1.38 14.19
CA LYS A 76 -25.82 1.57 15.22
C LYS A 76 -26.34 3.02 15.18
N GLY A 77 -27.65 3.22 15.00
CA GLY A 77 -28.31 4.54 15.05
C GLY A 77 -29.58 4.65 14.21
N LYS A 78 -30.33 5.76 14.39
CA LYS A 78 -31.59 6.03 13.64
C LYS A 78 -31.37 6.44 12.17
N THR A 79 -30.14 6.79 11.78
CA THR A 79 -29.79 7.17 10.41
C THR A 79 -29.14 6.01 9.68
N LYS A 80 -29.98 5.17 9.09
CA LYS A 80 -29.57 4.13 8.15
C LYS A 80 -28.91 4.82 6.95
N LYS A 81 -27.59 4.72 6.81
CA LYS A 81 -26.88 5.24 5.63
C LYS A 81 -26.86 4.15 4.56
N ILE A 82 -27.38 4.48 3.39
CA ILE A 82 -27.46 3.59 2.25
C ILE A 82 -26.32 3.98 1.30
N CYS A 83 -25.52 3.01 0.88
CA CYS A 83 -24.47 3.21 -0.13
C CYS A 83 -25.01 2.77 -1.50
N ALA A 84 -24.73 3.53 -2.56
CA ALA A 84 -25.14 3.17 -3.91
C ALA A 84 -23.97 2.47 -4.63
N VAL A 85 -24.19 1.26 -5.11
CA VAL A 85 -23.20 0.46 -5.80
C VAL A 85 -23.70 0.28 -7.22
N ASP A 86 -23.01 0.92 -8.16
CA ASP A 86 -23.23 0.68 -9.59
C ASP A 86 -22.25 -0.40 -10.03
N ILE A 87 -22.71 -1.34 -10.85
CA ILE A 87 -21.84 -2.37 -11.43
C ILE A 87 -21.76 -2.06 -12.92
N SER A 88 -20.59 -2.18 -13.52
CA SER A 88 -20.41 -1.92 -14.95
C SER A 88 -19.34 -2.85 -15.54
N TYR A 89 -19.48 -3.20 -16.81
CA TYR A 89 -18.43 -3.92 -17.53
C TYR A 89 -17.32 -2.95 -17.95
N LEU A 90 -16.09 -3.46 -18.06
CA LEU A 90 -15.01 -2.74 -18.73
C LEU A 90 -15.08 -3.02 -20.22
N ASP A 91 -15.29 -1.98 -21.02
CA ASP A 91 -15.35 -2.08 -22.49
C ASP A 91 -13.95 -2.18 -23.16
N SER A 92 -12.88 -2.42 -22.39
CA SER A 92 -11.49 -2.43 -22.89
C SER A 92 -10.61 -3.41 -22.09
N PRO A 93 -9.57 -4.03 -22.68
CA PRO A 93 -8.57 -4.81 -21.95
C PRO A 93 -7.64 -3.86 -21.17
N ALA A 94 -8.22 -3.18 -20.18
CA ALA A 94 -7.51 -2.35 -19.22
C ALA A 94 -7.07 -3.19 -18.01
N ASP A 95 -6.69 -4.45 -18.23
CA ASP A 95 -6.28 -5.37 -17.16
C ASP A 95 -5.10 -4.83 -16.36
N HIS A 96 -4.26 -3.98 -16.97
CA HIS A 96 -3.18 -3.27 -16.31
C HIS A 96 -3.64 -2.14 -15.37
N LEU A 97 -4.86 -1.61 -15.55
CA LEU A 97 -5.48 -0.62 -14.65
C LEU A 97 -6.27 -1.26 -13.53
N ILE A 98 -6.41 -2.59 -13.57
CA ILE A 98 -7.01 -3.40 -12.52
C ILE A 98 -5.93 -3.73 -11.51
N ARG A 99 -5.91 -3.02 -10.39
CA ARG A 99 -5.11 -3.35 -9.22
C ARG A 99 -5.79 -4.46 -8.43
N ASP A 100 -5.03 -5.46 -8.05
CA ASP A 100 -5.48 -6.37 -7.01
C ASP A 100 -5.28 -5.69 -5.63
N VAL A 101 -6.37 -5.34 -4.96
CA VAL A 101 -6.34 -4.85 -3.58
C VAL A 101 -7.02 -5.89 -2.68
N ASN A 102 -6.23 -6.75 -2.05
CA ASN A 102 -6.70 -7.85 -1.19
C ASN A 102 -7.50 -8.95 -1.93
N GLY A 103 -7.04 -9.38 -3.10
CA GLY A 103 -7.66 -10.39 -3.96
C GLY A 103 -8.74 -9.85 -4.88
N LEU A 104 -8.85 -8.52 -4.99
CA LEU A 104 -10.00 -7.85 -5.60
C LEU A 104 -9.56 -6.92 -6.72
N PRO A 105 -10.15 -7.05 -7.91
CA PRO A 105 -9.87 -6.15 -9.01
C PRO A 105 -10.50 -4.77 -8.73
N PHE A 106 -9.67 -3.79 -8.38
CA PHE A 106 -10.01 -2.38 -8.31
C PHE A 106 -9.45 -1.65 -9.52
N VAL A 107 -10.25 -0.77 -10.09
CA VAL A 107 -9.79 0.08 -11.19
C VAL A 107 -9.27 1.40 -10.60
N ALA A 108 -8.14 1.89 -11.13
CA ALA A 108 -7.57 3.17 -10.72
C ALA A 108 -8.63 4.28 -10.78
N ILE A 109 -8.67 5.15 -9.75
CA ILE A 109 -9.63 6.27 -9.67
C ILE A 109 -9.49 7.21 -10.89
N SER A 110 -8.28 7.32 -11.44
CA SER A 110 -8.00 8.04 -12.68
C SER A 110 -8.79 7.51 -13.88
N TYR A 111 -8.98 6.19 -13.98
CA TYR A 111 -9.80 5.59 -15.03
C TYR A 111 -11.30 5.82 -14.79
N ILE A 112 -11.76 5.79 -13.54
CA ILE A 112 -13.15 6.14 -13.20
C ILE A 112 -13.44 7.59 -13.62
N LEU A 113 -12.52 8.51 -13.33
CA LEU A 113 -12.62 9.90 -13.78
C LEU A 113 -12.71 9.98 -15.31
N LEU A 114 -11.85 9.27 -16.04
CA LEU A 114 -11.87 9.24 -17.50
C LEU A 114 -13.21 8.76 -18.07
N GLN A 115 -13.79 7.71 -17.50
CA GLN A 115 -15.10 7.21 -17.94
C GLN A 115 -16.18 8.26 -17.71
N LYS A 116 -16.19 8.94 -16.57
CA LYS A 116 -17.15 10.03 -16.30
C LYS A 116 -16.97 11.24 -17.21
N LEU A 117 -15.73 11.57 -17.55
CA LEU A 117 -15.43 12.63 -18.52
C LEU A 117 -15.84 12.25 -19.94
N ARG A 118 -15.70 10.97 -20.32
CA ARG A 118 -16.18 10.44 -21.60
C ARG A 118 -17.71 10.46 -21.67
N GLU A 119 -18.40 9.93 -20.65
CA GLU A 119 -19.86 9.97 -20.53
C GLU A 119 -20.39 11.41 -20.68
N TRP A 120 -19.73 12.37 -20.02
CA TRP A 120 -20.08 13.79 -20.15
C TRP A 120 -19.87 14.35 -21.56
N ALA A 121 -18.77 13.97 -22.22
CA ALA A 121 -18.40 14.44 -23.56
C ALA A 121 -19.30 13.85 -24.66
N GLU A 122 -19.68 12.58 -24.53
CA GLU A 122 -20.50 11.84 -25.48
C GLU A 122 -22.01 12.09 -25.27
N SER A 123 -22.41 12.64 -24.12
CA SER A 123 -23.80 13.04 -23.86
C SER A 123 -24.25 14.07 -24.91
N PRO A 124 -25.22 13.75 -25.79
CA PRO A 124 -25.66 14.66 -26.84
C PRO A 124 -26.13 15.98 -26.24
N GLU A 125 -25.86 17.12 -26.86
CA GLU A 125 -26.38 18.42 -26.39
C GLU A 125 -27.92 18.46 -26.28
N LYS A 126 -28.60 17.56 -27.01
CA LYS A 126 -30.05 17.38 -27.00
C LYS A 126 -30.55 16.33 -25.99
N SER A 127 -29.67 15.55 -25.36
CA SER A 127 -30.03 14.69 -24.24
C SER A 127 -30.45 15.54 -23.03
N SER A 128 -31.30 15.00 -22.15
CA SER A 128 -31.85 15.78 -21.05
C SER A 128 -30.73 16.47 -20.26
N LYS A 129 -30.83 17.79 -20.03
CA LYS A 129 -29.88 18.58 -19.22
C LYS A 129 -29.48 17.89 -17.90
N ARG A 130 -30.33 16.98 -17.43
CA ARG A 130 -30.15 16.14 -16.25
C ARG A 130 -28.97 15.16 -16.39
N SER A 131 -28.80 14.47 -17.51
CA SER A 131 -27.75 13.45 -17.70
C SER A 131 -26.37 14.08 -17.70
N ARG A 132 -26.20 15.17 -18.45
CA ARG A 132 -24.94 15.92 -18.49
C ARG A 132 -24.55 16.50 -17.13
N LYS A 133 -25.53 17.08 -16.41
CA LYS A 133 -25.33 17.60 -15.04
C LYS A 133 -24.97 16.49 -14.04
N GLN A 134 -25.48 15.27 -14.24
CA GLN A 134 -25.17 14.14 -13.38
C GLN A 134 -23.75 13.62 -13.62
N ALA A 135 -23.31 13.49 -14.87
CA ALA A 135 -21.94 13.12 -15.21
C ALA A 135 -20.92 14.15 -14.69
N GLU A 136 -21.26 15.44 -14.80
CA GLU A 136 -20.47 16.54 -14.26
C GLU A 136 -20.35 16.49 -12.73
N LEU A 137 -21.46 16.25 -12.02
CA LEU A 137 -21.45 16.08 -10.57
C LEU A 137 -20.60 14.87 -10.15
N ALA A 138 -20.72 13.75 -10.86
CA ALA A 138 -19.93 12.54 -10.58
C ALA A 138 -18.42 12.79 -10.79
N ALA A 139 -18.03 13.45 -11.88
CA ALA A 139 -16.65 13.83 -12.13
C ALA A 139 -16.11 14.80 -11.05
N GLY A 140 -16.93 15.73 -10.58
CA GLY A 140 -16.58 16.61 -9.45
C GLY A 140 -16.34 15.85 -8.14
N VAL A 141 -17.16 14.84 -7.84
CA VAL A 141 -16.94 13.97 -6.67
C VAL A 141 -15.63 13.20 -6.79
N VAL A 142 -15.32 12.65 -7.97
CA VAL A 142 -14.07 11.93 -8.20
C VAL A 142 -12.85 12.85 -8.07
N LEU A 143 -12.94 14.10 -8.52
CA LEU A 143 -11.89 15.09 -8.34
C LEU A 143 -11.68 15.50 -6.87
N GLU A 144 -12.75 15.62 -6.09
CA GLU A 144 -12.64 15.83 -4.64
C GLU A 144 -11.97 14.64 -3.95
N LEU A 145 -12.29 13.41 -4.35
CA LEU A 145 -11.60 12.21 -3.85
C LEU A 145 -10.10 12.21 -4.21
N LEU A 146 -9.75 12.62 -5.44
CA LEU A 146 -8.36 12.77 -5.88
C LEU A 146 -7.62 13.91 -5.18
N LYS A 147 -8.34 14.93 -4.70
CA LYS A 147 -7.79 16.07 -3.97
C LYS A 147 -7.59 15.75 -2.48
N ALA A 148 -8.43 14.88 -1.92
CA ALA A 148 -8.49 14.62 -0.49
C ALA A 148 -7.38 13.71 0.05
N ASP A 149 -6.61 12.99 -0.78
CA ASP A 149 -5.56 12.08 -0.29
C ASP A 149 -4.37 11.83 -1.25
N ASN A 150 -3.27 11.34 -0.66
CA ASN A 150 -2.05 10.78 -1.26
C ASN A 150 -2.29 9.49 -2.08
N LEU A 151 -3.45 9.36 -2.74
CA LEU A 151 -3.70 8.24 -3.65
C LEU A 151 -2.66 8.31 -4.77
N ASP A 152 -1.93 7.23 -5.01
CA ASP A 152 -1.03 7.10 -6.17
C ASP A 152 -1.83 7.37 -7.45
N ILE A 153 -1.72 8.58 -7.97
CA ILE A 153 -2.31 8.95 -9.25
C ILE A 153 -1.37 8.38 -10.31
N GLU A 154 -1.72 7.20 -10.82
CA GLU A 154 -1.07 6.69 -12.02
C GLU A 154 -1.35 7.65 -13.19
N PRO A 155 -0.30 8.06 -13.94
CA PRO A 155 -0.48 8.74 -15.19
C PRO A 155 -1.40 7.91 -16.07
N LEU A 156 -2.40 8.56 -16.66
CA LEU A 156 -3.31 7.88 -17.56
C LEU A 156 -2.54 7.30 -18.76
N ASP A 157 -3.02 6.16 -19.27
CA ASP A 157 -2.49 5.58 -20.49
C ASP A 157 -2.42 6.65 -21.62
N PRO A 158 -1.28 6.78 -22.34
CA PRO A 158 -1.10 7.82 -23.35
C PRO A 158 -2.17 7.85 -24.45
N SER A 159 -2.74 6.69 -24.82
CA SER A 159 -3.80 6.60 -25.85
C SER A 159 -5.15 7.07 -25.31
N LEU A 160 -5.41 6.85 -24.02
CA LEU A 160 -6.57 7.42 -23.32
C LEU A 160 -6.40 8.93 -23.13
N LEU A 161 -5.18 9.41 -22.84
CA LEU A 161 -4.86 10.83 -22.71
C LEU A 161 -5.11 11.60 -24.01
N SER A 162 -4.68 11.10 -25.16
CA SER A 162 -4.83 11.79 -26.44
C SER A 162 -6.29 11.98 -26.84
N THR A 163 -7.11 10.94 -26.66
CA THR A 163 -8.55 10.99 -26.96
C THR A 163 -9.28 11.93 -26.00
N SER A 164 -8.86 11.96 -24.74
CA SER A 164 -9.55 12.72 -23.70
C SER A 164 -9.14 14.20 -23.67
N ARG A 165 -7.90 14.56 -24.04
CA ARG A 165 -7.42 15.96 -24.07
C ARG A 165 -8.31 16.89 -24.89
N GLN A 166 -8.85 16.42 -26.02
CA GLN A 166 -9.74 17.23 -26.87
C GLN A 166 -11.06 17.59 -26.16
N HIS A 167 -11.58 16.69 -25.32
CA HIS A 167 -12.84 16.86 -24.60
C HIS A 167 -12.67 17.53 -23.24
N ILE A 168 -11.54 17.31 -22.57
CA ILE A 168 -11.29 17.69 -21.18
C ILE A 168 -10.91 19.17 -21.01
N SER A 169 -10.44 19.85 -22.07
CA SER A 169 -10.05 21.27 -22.00
C SER A 169 -11.15 22.19 -21.44
N ARG A 170 -12.42 21.96 -21.84
CA ARG A 170 -13.58 22.69 -21.31
C ARG A 170 -13.86 22.38 -19.85
N PHE A 171 -13.65 21.14 -19.44
CA PHE A 171 -13.87 20.68 -18.08
C PHE A 171 -12.77 21.19 -17.14
N MET A 172 -11.50 21.19 -17.56
CA MET A 172 -10.37 21.78 -16.82
C MET A 172 -10.57 23.28 -16.57
N ALA A 173 -11.12 24.02 -17.55
CA ALA A 173 -11.42 25.44 -17.38
C ALA A 173 -12.49 25.66 -16.30
N GLN A 174 -13.51 24.80 -16.24
CA GLN A 174 -14.58 24.86 -15.24
C GLN A 174 -14.12 24.40 -13.84
N TYR A 175 -13.19 23.45 -13.76
CA TYR A 175 -12.60 22.90 -12.54
C TYR A 175 -11.13 23.32 -12.38
N SER A 176 -10.85 24.61 -12.61
CA SER A 176 -9.48 25.15 -12.57
C SER A 176 -8.84 25.10 -11.18
N GLY A 177 -9.64 25.06 -10.12
CA GLY A 177 -9.20 24.85 -8.74
C GLY A 177 -8.60 23.47 -8.43
N TYR A 178 -8.59 22.54 -9.40
CA TYR A 178 -8.01 21.20 -9.28
C TYR A 178 -6.77 21.02 -10.17
N ALA A 179 -6.07 22.11 -10.51
CA ALA A 179 -4.91 22.11 -11.41
C ALA A 179 -3.85 21.04 -11.07
N SER A 180 -3.53 20.86 -9.79
CA SER A 180 -2.56 19.85 -9.34
C SER A 180 -3.03 18.41 -9.56
N ALA A 181 -4.32 18.13 -9.41
CA ALA A 181 -4.88 16.80 -9.71
C ALA A 181 -4.83 16.52 -11.23
N TRP A 182 -5.12 17.51 -12.06
CA TRP A 182 -5.00 17.40 -13.52
C TRP A 182 -3.56 17.14 -13.96
N GLU A 183 -2.60 17.85 -13.37
CA GLU A 183 -1.19 17.67 -13.64
C GLU A 183 -0.71 16.26 -13.28
N LYS A 184 -1.05 15.77 -12.09
CA LYS A 184 -0.75 14.40 -11.66
C LYS A 184 -1.34 13.34 -12.59
N LEU A 185 -2.51 13.60 -13.18
CA LEU A 185 -3.16 12.72 -14.16
C LEU A 185 -2.52 12.76 -15.56
N GLY A 186 -1.51 13.61 -15.80
CA GLY A 186 -0.87 13.78 -17.12
C GLY A 186 -1.56 14.80 -18.04
N PHE A 187 -2.50 15.58 -17.49
CA PHE A 187 -3.12 16.74 -18.16
C PHE A 187 -2.40 18.03 -17.74
N ALA A 188 -1.10 18.12 -18.04
CA ALA A 188 -0.40 19.40 -17.89
C ALA A 188 -1.13 20.48 -18.72
N SER A 189 -1.33 21.67 -18.15
CA SER A 189 -1.98 22.78 -18.85
C SER A 189 -1.18 23.07 -20.11
N ALA A 190 -1.77 22.86 -21.28
CA ALA A 190 -1.15 23.24 -22.53
C ALA A 190 -1.03 24.77 -22.56
N LEU A 191 0.10 25.31 -22.12
CA LEU A 191 0.56 26.60 -22.63
C LEU A 191 0.83 26.44 -24.14
N PRO A 192 0.59 27.46 -24.97
CA PRO A 192 0.64 27.33 -26.41
C PRO A 192 2.04 26.90 -26.88
N VAL A 193 2.08 25.89 -27.75
CA VAL A 193 3.30 25.31 -28.33
C VAL A 193 4.07 26.38 -29.14
N VAL A 194 5.25 26.78 -28.66
CA VAL A 194 6.26 27.45 -29.48
C VAL A 194 7.02 26.37 -30.27
N LYS A 195 6.98 26.47 -31.61
CA LYS A 195 7.67 25.54 -32.52
C LYS A 195 9.19 25.60 -32.29
N SER A 196 9.84 24.45 -32.13
CA SER A 196 11.30 24.33 -32.19
C SER A 196 11.73 23.49 -33.40
N PRO A 197 12.91 23.75 -33.99
CA PRO A 197 13.35 23.16 -35.26
C PRO A 197 14.02 21.79 -35.09
N SER A 198 13.96 21.02 -36.17
CA SER A 198 14.48 19.66 -36.33
C SER A 198 16.01 19.57 -36.19
N LEU A 199 16.49 18.57 -35.45
CA LEU A 199 17.87 18.09 -35.53
C LEU A 199 17.94 16.57 -35.52
N SER A 200 18.65 16.05 -36.52
CA SER A 200 18.96 14.64 -36.77
C SER A 200 20.12 14.16 -35.90
N TRP A 201 20.00 12.98 -35.29
CA TRP A 201 21.06 12.37 -34.48
C TRP A 201 21.74 11.22 -35.22
N GLN A 202 23.06 11.29 -35.35
CA GLN A 202 23.95 10.16 -35.63
C GLN A 202 24.53 9.64 -34.31
N ILE A 203 24.67 8.32 -34.19
CA ILE A 203 25.06 7.61 -32.96
C ILE A 203 26.60 7.51 -32.86
N GLN A 204 27.15 7.88 -31.70
CA GLN A 204 28.51 7.61 -31.23
C GLN A 204 28.44 6.96 -29.82
N PRO A 205 29.51 6.25 -29.36
CA PRO A 205 29.46 5.37 -28.19
C PRO A 205 29.29 6.10 -26.85
N PHE A 206 28.61 5.43 -25.93
CA PHE A 206 28.07 5.93 -24.66
C PHE A 206 29.16 6.09 -23.57
N GLU A 207 29.55 7.34 -23.29
CA GLU A 207 30.12 7.76 -22.00
C GLU A 207 28.98 8.22 -21.09
N LEU A 208 28.95 7.76 -19.83
CA LEU A 208 27.92 8.14 -18.86
C LEU A 208 27.94 9.66 -18.64
N PRO A 209 26.84 10.39 -18.91
CA PRO A 209 26.80 11.82 -18.65
C PRO A 209 26.69 12.06 -17.14
N SER A 210 27.54 12.93 -16.62
CA SER A 210 27.27 13.64 -15.37
C SER A 210 25.97 14.44 -15.53
N ILE A 211 24.88 13.91 -14.99
CA ILE A 211 23.58 14.58 -14.96
C ILE A 211 23.72 15.84 -14.09
N PRO A 212 23.42 17.05 -14.60
CA PRO A 212 23.28 18.22 -13.75
C PRO A 212 22.07 17.99 -12.84
N CYS A 213 22.30 17.92 -11.53
CA CYS A 213 21.23 18.00 -10.54
C CYS A 213 20.41 19.26 -10.85
N SER A 214 19.17 19.07 -11.27
CA SER A 214 18.19 20.15 -11.28
C SER A 214 17.99 20.60 -9.83
N PRO A 215 17.90 21.91 -9.55
CA PRO A 215 17.59 22.37 -8.21
C PRO A 215 16.24 21.78 -7.78
N GLU A 216 16.25 20.98 -6.70
CA GLU A 216 15.02 20.54 -6.06
C GLU A 216 14.19 21.78 -5.67
N PRO A 217 12.86 21.75 -5.79
CA PRO A 217 12.02 22.83 -5.29
C PRO A 217 12.27 22.98 -3.79
N GLU A 218 12.71 24.17 -3.39
CA GLU A 218 13.00 24.51 -2.00
C GLU A 218 11.79 24.21 -1.10
N GLY A 219 12.00 23.26 -0.19
CA GLY A 219 11.52 23.28 1.19
C GLY A 219 10.04 23.60 1.44
N PHE A 220 9.17 22.62 1.26
CA PHE A 220 8.04 22.45 2.19
C PHE A 220 8.51 21.59 3.37
N GLU A 221 9.41 22.14 4.20
CA GLU A 221 9.62 21.60 5.54
C GLU A 221 8.41 21.99 6.39
N SER A 222 7.50 21.04 6.56
CA SER A 222 6.42 21.15 7.53
C SER A 222 7.03 21.56 8.89
N PRO A 223 6.44 22.54 9.61
CA PRO A 223 6.96 22.93 10.91
C PRO A 223 7.07 21.71 11.82
N PRO A 224 8.15 21.60 12.63
CA PRO A 224 8.37 20.45 13.49
C PRO A 224 7.14 20.21 14.37
N LEU A 225 6.62 18.98 14.36
CA LEU A 225 5.54 18.55 15.24
C LEU A 225 6.01 18.77 16.69
N ALA A 226 5.31 19.63 17.44
CA ALA A 226 5.72 20.01 18.79
C ALA A 226 5.88 18.79 19.72
N GLU A 227 5.02 17.78 19.55
CA GLU A 227 5.09 16.49 20.27
C GLU A 227 4.62 15.34 19.36
N PRO A 228 5.53 14.69 18.61
CA PRO A 228 5.18 13.59 17.73
C PRO A 228 4.80 12.35 18.56
N THR A 229 3.71 11.68 18.18
CA THR A 229 3.36 10.36 18.73
C THR A 229 4.42 9.32 18.38
N ARG A 230 4.44 8.19 19.10
CA ARG A 230 5.39 7.10 18.79
C ARG A 230 5.27 6.61 17.34
N ILE A 231 4.04 6.44 16.85
CA ILE A 231 3.76 6.01 15.48
C ILE A 231 4.34 7.01 14.48
N GLN A 232 4.06 8.31 14.67
CA GLN A 232 4.60 9.36 13.80
C GLN A 232 6.13 9.34 13.77
N MET A 233 6.78 9.21 14.92
CA MET A 233 8.23 9.12 15.00
C MET A 233 8.80 7.92 14.25
N VAL A 234 8.19 6.74 14.40
CA VAL A 234 8.64 5.51 13.72
C VAL A 234 8.44 5.63 12.21
N ILE A 235 7.29 6.17 11.75
CA ILE A 235 7.02 6.40 10.32
C ILE A 235 7.99 7.44 9.74
N MET A 236 8.27 8.53 10.45
CA MET A 236 9.25 9.54 10.00
C MET A 236 10.66 8.95 9.93
N ALA A 237 11.08 8.18 10.94
CA ALA A 237 12.36 7.48 10.95
C ALA A 237 12.48 6.53 9.74
N ALA A 238 11.44 5.75 9.45
CA ALA A 238 11.41 4.84 8.30
C ALA A 238 11.50 5.60 6.97
N ASN A 239 10.69 6.64 6.78
CA ASN A 239 10.69 7.47 5.57
C ASN A 239 12.05 8.12 5.32
N HIS A 240 12.64 8.73 6.36
CA HIS A 240 13.97 9.36 6.23
C HIS A 240 15.04 8.33 5.90
N SER A 241 15.02 7.17 6.56
CA SER A 241 15.99 6.10 6.33
C SER A 241 15.90 5.55 4.91
N VAL A 242 14.69 5.17 4.46
CA VAL A 242 14.45 4.63 3.11
C VAL A 242 14.87 5.65 2.04
N ARG A 243 14.51 6.93 2.22
CA ARG A 243 14.89 8.00 1.29
C ARG A 243 16.41 8.17 1.19
N LEU A 244 17.12 8.21 2.32
CA LEU A 244 18.58 8.38 2.32
C LEU A 244 19.31 7.15 1.77
N LEU A 245 18.86 5.94 2.11
CA LEU A 245 19.39 4.70 1.55
C LEU A 245 19.20 4.68 0.02
N SER A 246 18.02 5.04 -0.46
CA SER A 246 17.72 5.15 -1.90
C SER A 246 18.62 6.19 -2.60
N LYS A 247 18.86 7.36 -1.98
CA LYS A 247 19.82 8.37 -2.50
C LYS A 247 21.24 7.82 -2.63
N CYS A 248 21.61 6.84 -1.81
CA CYS A 248 22.88 6.14 -1.88
C CYS A 248 22.88 4.93 -2.83
N GLY A 249 21.79 4.70 -3.58
CA GLY A 249 21.65 3.57 -4.51
C GLY A 249 21.27 2.24 -3.86
N TRP A 250 20.81 2.26 -2.60
CA TRP A 250 20.38 1.07 -1.88
C TRP A 250 18.87 0.90 -1.93
N CYS A 251 18.42 -0.30 -2.28
CA CYS A 251 17.04 -0.68 -2.12
C CYS A 251 16.83 -1.21 -0.70
N SER A 252 15.77 -0.78 -0.02
CA SER A 252 15.47 -1.22 1.34
C SER A 252 13.98 -1.48 1.50
N THR A 253 13.63 -2.43 2.36
CA THR A 253 12.24 -2.76 2.69
C THR A 253 12.06 -2.86 4.20
N VAL A 254 10.99 -2.29 4.71
CA VAL A 254 10.55 -2.40 6.10
C VAL A 254 10.08 -3.82 6.38
N PHE A 255 10.53 -4.37 7.50
CA PHE A 255 10.01 -5.60 8.09
C PHE A 255 9.67 -5.38 9.58
N GLY A 256 9.49 -6.46 10.33
CA GLY A 256 9.40 -6.37 11.79
C GLY A 256 8.11 -5.72 12.30
N SER A 257 8.21 -4.96 13.39
CA SER A 257 7.04 -4.43 14.10
C SER A 257 6.29 -3.36 13.29
N LEU A 258 7.01 -2.48 12.60
CA LEU A 258 6.42 -1.46 11.73
C LEU A 258 5.68 -2.09 10.54
N ALA A 259 6.25 -3.12 9.90
CA ALA A 259 5.54 -3.82 8.82
C ALA A 259 4.25 -4.48 9.32
N CYS A 260 4.27 -5.12 10.50
CA CYS A 260 3.04 -5.67 11.10
C CYS A 260 1.95 -4.60 11.26
N PHE A 261 2.33 -3.44 11.78
CA PHE A 261 1.41 -2.31 11.99
C PHE A 261 0.82 -1.82 10.67
N LEU A 262 1.65 -1.59 9.64
CA LEU A 262 1.21 -1.11 8.33
C LEU A 262 0.29 -2.13 7.62
N TYR A 263 0.55 -3.43 7.77
CA TYR A 263 -0.38 -4.46 7.29
C TYR A 263 -1.73 -4.48 8.02
N GLY A 264 -1.85 -3.81 9.16
CA GLY A 264 -3.11 -3.64 9.91
C GLY A 264 -3.12 -4.28 11.29
N ASN A 265 -1.98 -4.70 11.84
CA ASN A 265 -1.90 -5.12 13.24
C ASN A 265 -2.04 -3.90 14.17
N ASP A 266 -2.81 -4.03 15.26
CA ASP A 266 -3.08 -2.93 16.18
C ASP A 266 -1.89 -2.57 17.09
N ARG A 267 -0.86 -3.42 17.17
CA ARG A 267 0.30 -3.17 18.04
C ARG A 267 1.12 -1.98 17.54
N VAL A 268 1.33 -1.01 18.42
CA VAL A 268 2.17 0.16 18.14
C VAL A 268 3.63 -0.27 17.95
N PRO A 269 4.27 0.08 16.81
CA PRO A 269 5.66 -0.25 16.57
C PRO A 269 6.58 0.62 17.44
N ASN A 270 7.73 0.05 17.82
CA ASN A 270 8.70 0.73 18.67
C ASN A 270 10.04 1.00 17.97
N ASP A 271 10.25 0.46 16.79
CA ASP A 271 11.52 0.51 16.07
C ASP A 271 11.25 0.42 14.58
N VAL A 272 12.28 0.75 13.80
CA VAL A 272 12.29 0.55 12.36
C VAL A 272 13.26 -0.57 12.04
N ASP A 273 12.74 -1.63 11.46
CA ASP A 273 13.50 -2.77 10.97
C ASP A 273 13.58 -2.68 9.43
N LEU A 274 14.78 -2.51 8.86
CA LEU A 274 15.00 -2.42 7.41
C LEU A 274 15.86 -3.56 6.89
N LEU A 275 15.36 -4.29 5.91
CA LEU A 275 16.12 -5.23 5.11
C LEU A 275 16.70 -4.49 3.90
N ILE A 276 18.02 -4.46 3.78
CA ILE A 276 18.74 -3.77 2.71
C ILE A 276 19.01 -4.76 1.58
N LEU A 277 18.27 -4.63 0.50
CA LEU A 277 18.45 -5.40 -0.72
C LEU A 277 19.66 -4.82 -1.47
N GLY A 278 20.80 -5.49 -1.31
CA GLY A 278 22.07 -5.02 -1.86
C GLY A 278 22.05 -4.90 -3.39
N PRO A 279 22.83 -3.99 -3.97
CA PRO A 279 22.97 -3.86 -5.41
C PRO A 279 23.59 -5.15 -5.96
N SER A 280 23.17 -5.55 -7.17
CA SER A 280 23.71 -6.73 -7.86
C SER A 280 25.23 -6.67 -8.09
N SER A 281 25.83 -5.48 -7.98
CA SER A 281 27.23 -5.20 -8.24
C SER A 281 28.07 -5.26 -6.96
N GLY A 282 28.53 -6.46 -6.61
CA GLY A 282 29.78 -6.89 -5.93
C GLY A 282 30.52 -6.07 -4.85
N ASN A 283 30.13 -4.83 -4.54
CA ASN A 283 30.77 -4.03 -3.50
C ASN A 283 30.29 -4.53 -2.14
N MET A 284 31.22 -5.07 -1.35
CA MET A 284 30.97 -5.48 0.03
C MET A 284 30.87 -4.24 0.91
N PHE A 285 29.64 -3.84 1.25
CA PHE A 285 29.38 -2.88 2.31
C PHE A 285 28.97 -3.63 3.57
N THR A 286 29.47 -3.19 4.71
CA THR A 286 29.00 -3.68 6.02
C THR A 286 27.78 -2.88 6.47
N ILE A 287 27.02 -3.44 7.41
CA ILE A 287 25.92 -2.71 8.07
C ILE A 287 26.43 -1.46 8.78
N GLU A 288 27.64 -1.49 9.36
CA GLU A 288 28.21 -0.32 10.02
C GLU A 288 28.53 0.81 9.03
N ASP A 289 28.95 0.47 7.80
CA ASP A 289 29.15 1.47 6.74
C ASP A 289 27.82 2.15 6.35
N LEU A 290 26.74 1.37 6.26
CA LEU A 290 25.41 1.92 5.97
C LEU A 290 24.89 2.83 7.09
N LYS A 291 25.08 2.43 8.35
CA LYS A 291 24.75 3.28 9.51
C LYS A 291 25.56 4.58 9.47
N GLN A 292 26.85 4.50 9.19
CA GLN A 292 27.72 5.66 9.10
C GLN A 292 27.30 6.59 7.96
N ASN A 293 26.90 6.06 6.80
CA ASN A 293 26.38 6.86 5.70
C ASN A 293 25.13 7.65 6.09
N LEU A 294 24.18 7.02 6.80
CA LEU A 294 22.98 7.72 7.29
C LEU A 294 23.34 8.88 8.25
N VAL A 295 24.28 8.65 9.17
CA VAL A 295 24.76 9.68 10.09
C VAL A 295 25.49 10.81 9.36
N VAL A 296 26.31 10.49 8.36
CA VAL A 296 27.06 11.50 7.58
C VAL A 296 26.12 12.36 6.73
N LEU A 297 25.10 11.76 6.14
CA LEU A 297 24.15 12.46 5.26
C LEU A 297 23.16 13.34 6.02
N ASP A 298 22.80 12.94 7.24
CA ASP A 298 21.84 13.66 8.07
C ASP A 298 22.17 13.52 9.57
N PRO A 299 23.26 14.18 10.04
CA PRO A 299 23.72 14.08 11.43
C PRO A 299 22.77 14.76 12.43
N TYR A 300 21.86 15.60 11.93
CA TYR A 300 20.82 16.20 12.76
C TYR A 300 19.84 15.12 13.23
N HIS A 301 19.34 14.30 12.32
CA HIS A 301 18.36 13.26 12.65
C HIS A 301 18.99 11.92 13.06
N PHE A 302 20.15 11.54 12.52
CA PHE A 302 20.74 10.23 12.73
C PHE A 302 22.01 10.28 13.57
N PHE A 303 22.14 9.33 14.50
CA PHE A 303 23.33 9.18 15.33
C PHE A 303 23.50 7.72 15.78
N THR A 304 24.67 7.38 16.30
CA THR A 304 24.94 6.02 16.79
C THR A 304 25.48 5.98 18.21
N THR A 305 25.04 4.99 18.99
CA THR A 305 25.54 4.72 20.35
C THR A 305 26.26 3.37 20.40
N PRO A 306 27.23 3.17 21.30
CA PRO A 306 27.77 1.84 21.58
C PRO A 306 26.67 0.86 22.04
N SER A 307 26.89 -0.44 21.83
CA SER A 307 26.05 -1.49 22.44
C SER A 307 26.19 -1.48 23.97
N GLN A 308 25.17 -2.00 24.67
CA GLN A 308 25.27 -2.25 26.12
C GLN A 308 26.20 -3.43 26.44
N ASP A 309 26.37 -4.35 25.48
CA ASP A 309 27.37 -5.40 25.59
C ASP A 309 28.74 -4.82 25.26
N GLU A 310 29.62 -4.76 26.26
CA GLU A 310 30.98 -4.20 26.13
C GLU A 310 31.84 -4.98 25.12
N GLN A 311 31.48 -6.23 24.80
CA GLN A 311 32.18 -7.05 23.80
C GLN A 311 31.63 -6.87 22.39
N ALA A 312 30.45 -6.25 22.24
CA ALA A 312 29.85 -6.03 20.95
C ALA A 312 30.53 -4.88 20.20
N THR A 313 31.07 -5.18 19.01
CA THR A 313 31.74 -4.19 18.16
C THR A 313 30.78 -3.35 17.31
N TYR A 314 29.49 -3.71 17.28
CA TYR A 314 28.50 -2.99 16.49
C TYR A 314 27.96 -1.76 17.24
N ARG A 315 27.54 -0.75 16.49
CA ARG A 315 26.85 0.43 17.05
C ARG A 315 25.34 0.36 16.81
N ILE A 316 24.56 0.92 17.72
CA ILE A 316 23.11 1.03 17.58
C ILE A 316 22.80 2.32 16.84
N LEU A 317 22.06 2.24 15.74
CA LEU A 317 21.61 3.41 14.98
C LEU A 317 20.29 3.91 15.57
N TRP A 318 20.21 5.22 15.72
CA TRP A 318 19.05 5.92 16.25
C TRP A 318 18.67 7.09 15.36
N TYR A 319 17.37 7.38 15.37
CA TYR A 319 16.75 8.55 14.76
C TYR A 319 16.14 9.45 15.83
N ARG A 320 16.23 10.76 15.66
CA ARG A 320 15.62 11.79 16.52
C ARG A 320 15.01 12.90 15.67
N LEU A 321 14.03 13.60 16.23
CA LEU A 321 13.37 14.74 15.59
C LEU A 321 13.88 16.10 16.06
N THR A 322 14.58 16.13 17.20
CA THR A 322 15.13 17.36 17.76
C THR A 322 16.51 17.08 18.37
N ASP A 323 17.36 18.11 18.39
CA ASP A 323 18.67 18.11 19.07
C ASP A 323 18.56 18.18 20.60
N GLY A 324 17.41 17.79 21.18
CA GLY A 324 17.16 17.89 22.61
C GLY A 324 18.20 17.14 23.46
N PRO A 325 18.60 17.70 24.63
CA PRO A 325 19.72 17.19 25.43
C PRO A 325 19.47 15.84 26.09
N ILE A 326 18.23 15.35 26.13
CA ILE A 326 17.88 14.05 26.72
C ILE A 326 17.24 13.18 25.64
N GLN A 327 18.03 12.27 25.11
CA GLN A 327 17.52 11.21 24.26
C GLN A 327 16.93 10.11 25.13
N THR A 328 15.66 9.87 24.93
CA THR A 328 14.88 8.84 25.62
C THR A 328 14.22 7.97 24.55
N THR A 329 13.65 6.84 24.97
CA THR A 329 12.78 6.03 24.11
C THR A 329 11.56 6.80 23.59
N LYS A 330 11.20 7.93 24.21
CA LYS A 330 10.12 8.82 23.76
C LYS A 330 10.57 9.83 22.71
N THR A 331 11.85 10.19 22.69
CA THR A 331 12.42 11.24 21.83
C THR A 331 13.30 10.68 20.71
N SER A 332 13.52 9.36 20.69
CA SER A 332 14.33 8.68 19.68
C SER A 332 13.73 7.33 19.27
N CYS A 333 14.02 6.93 18.04
CA CYS A 333 13.60 5.66 17.44
C CYS A 333 14.83 4.84 17.06
N LYS A 334 14.86 3.57 17.47
CA LYS A 334 15.93 2.64 17.07
C LYS A 334 15.69 2.23 15.62
N ILE A 335 16.76 2.16 14.83
CA ILE A 335 16.74 1.65 13.47
C ILE A 335 17.69 0.47 13.38
N ASP A 336 17.16 -0.70 13.04
CA ASP A 336 17.92 -1.91 12.78
C ASP A 336 18.01 -2.13 11.27
N LEU A 337 19.24 -2.32 10.78
CA LEU A 337 19.52 -2.61 9.38
C LEU A 337 20.00 -4.05 9.26
N LEU A 338 19.40 -4.83 8.37
CA LEU A 338 19.79 -6.20 8.08
C LEU A 338 20.13 -6.39 6.61
N LEU A 339 21.06 -7.31 6.35
CA LEU A 339 21.33 -7.82 5.01
C LEU A 339 20.64 -9.17 4.81
N PRO A 340 20.30 -9.52 3.56
CA PRO A 340 19.95 -10.89 3.20
C PRO A 340 20.97 -11.92 3.70
N GLY A 341 20.48 -13.11 4.06
CA GLY A 341 21.25 -14.19 4.69
C GLY A 341 21.28 -14.11 6.21
N VAL A 342 21.13 -12.93 6.81
CA VAL A 342 20.96 -12.79 8.26
C VAL A 342 19.54 -13.20 8.64
N MET A 343 19.38 -14.01 9.70
CA MET A 343 18.07 -14.53 10.15
C MET A 343 17.23 -15.19 9.04
N ASN A 344 17.89 -15.87 8.10
CA ASN A 344 17.26 -16.51 6.94
C ASN A 344 16.46 -15.56 6.03
N PHE A 345 16.72 -14.25 6.06
CA PHE A 345 16.10 -13.34 5.10
C PHE A 345 16.61 -13.64 3.68
N PRO A 346 15.72 -13.87 2.70
CA PRO A 346 16.13 -14.08 1.32
C PRO A 346 16.61 -12.77 0.69
N ASN A 347 17.46 -12.88 -0.34
CA ASN A 347 17.64 -11.79 -1.29
C ASN A 347 16.59 -11.95 -2.38
N PHE A 348 15.68 -10.99 -2.52
CA PHE A 348 14.54 -11.10 -3.43
C PHE A 348 14.43 -9.87 -4.35
N PRO A 349 13.85 -10.02 -5.55
CA PRO A 349 13.80 -8.93 -6.52
C PRO A 349 12.85 -7.81 -6.07
N PRO A 350 13.13 -6.54 -6.44
CA PRO A 350 12.28 -5.40 -6.11
C PRO A 350 10.82 -5.54 -6.53
N SER A 351 10.51 -6.38 -7.53
CA SER A 351 9.14 -6.65 -7.98
C SER A 351 8.26 -7.34 -6.93
N LEU A 352 8.85 -7.88 -5.86
CA LEU A 352 8.11 -8.48 -4.75
C LEU A 352 7.89 -7.51 -3.58
N ILE A 353 8.44 -6.29 -3.65
CA ILE A 353 8.23 -5.26 -2.64
C ILE A 353 6.77 -4.82 -2.69
N HIS A 354 6.13 -4.82 -1.52
CA HIS A 354 4.79 -4.28 -1.36
C HIS A 354 4.91 -2.83 -0.91
N TRP A 355 4.15 -1.90 -1.50
CA TRP A 355 4.18 -0.50 -1.11
C TRP A 355 2.90 -0.14 -0.37
N ASP A 356 3.05 0.47 0.81
CA ASP A 356 1.95 0.95 1.64
C ASP A 356 2.34 2.28 2.29
N GLU A 357 1.46 3.29 2.20
CA GLU A 357 1.69 4.65 2.75
C GLU A 357 3.07 5.25 2.36
N GLY A 358 3.53 4.97 1.14
CA GLY A 358 4.84 5.42 0.63
C GLY A 358 6.06 4.67 1.18
N LEU A 359 5.86 3.64 2.00
CA LEU A 359 6.93 2.80 2.55
C LEU A 359 7.02 1.45 1.81
N PRO A 360 8.24 0.99 1.46
CA PRO A 360 8.46 -0.33 0.89
C PRO A 360 8.42 -1.37 2.01
N LEU A 361 7.55 -2.38 1.92
CA LEU A 361 7.39 -3.48 2.86
C LEU A 361 7.87 -4.80 2.24
N ILE A 362 8.40 -5.70 3.06
CA ILE A 362 8.60 -7.10 2.65
C ILE A 362 7.26 -7.76 2.32
N PRO A 363 7.22 -8.79 1.45
CA PRO A 363 5.99 -9.54 1.19
C PRO A 363 5.31 -10.02 2.49
N PHE A 364 3.98 -9.91 2.57
CA PHE A 364 3.21 -10.33 3.75
C PHE A 364 3.48 -11.78 4.17
N SER A 365 3.65 -12.69 3.20
CA SER A 365 4.01 -14.09 3.47
C SER A 365 5.39 -14.23 4.13
N LEU A 366 6.38 -13.45 3.70
CA LEU A 366 7.71 -13.43 4.29
C LEU A 366 7.63 -12.87 5.72
N LEU A 367 6.89 -11.78 5.94
CA LEU A 367 6.70 -11.21 7.28
C LEU A 367 6.07 -12.20 8.25
N LEU A 368 4.99 -12.87 7.83
CA LEU A 368 4.29 -13.85 8.67
C LEU A 368 5.20 -15.02 9.07
N LEU A 369 5.96 -15.59 8.13
CA LEU A 369 6.86 -16.70 8.45
C LEU A 369 8.09 -16.27 9.25
N GLN A 370 8.55 -15.03 9.08
CA GLN A 370 9.62 -14.46 9.89
C GLN A 370 9.16 -14.26 11.34
N LYS A 371 7.92 -13.82 11.58
CA LYS A 371 7.35 -13.75 12.93
C LYS A 371 7.20 -15.13 13.57
N LEU A 372 6.84 -16.14 12.78
CA LEU A 372 6.77 -17.52 13.26
C LEU A 372 8.16 -18.06 13.64
N GLN A 373 9.18 -17.75 12.83
CA GLN A 373 10.57 -18.08 13.16
C GLN A 373 11.00 -17.38 14.46
N ALA A 374 10.79 -16.07 14.58
CA ALA A 374 11.18 -15.31 15.77
C ALA A 374 10.55 -15.88 17.05
N TRP A 375 9.27 -16.23 17.00
CA TRP A 375 8.59 -16.92 18.10
C TRP A 375 9.27 -18.24 18.49
N ASP A 376 9.61 -19.08 17.50
CA ASP A 376 10.24 -20.39 17.75
C ASP A 376 11.67 -20.24 18.30
N ASP A 377 12.44 -19.29 17.77
CA ASP A 377 13.79 -19.00 18.22
C ASP A 377 13.76 -18.45 19.66
N HIS A 378 12.87 -17.49 19.95
CA HIS A 378 12.73 -16.89 21.28
C HIS A 378 12.24 -17.88 22.34
N ARG A 379 11.23 -18.73 22.05
CA ARG A 379 10.74 -19.70 23.05
C ARG A 379 11.78 -20.76 23.41
N ARG A 380 12.71 -21.05 22.50
CA ARG A 380 13.82 -21.99 22.69
C ARG A 380 15.06 -21.33 23.30
N SER A 381 15.09 -20.00 23.37
CA SER A 381 16.23 -19.28 23.95
C SER A 381 16.37 -19.54 25.45
N LYS A 382 17.61 -19.67 25.89
CA LYS A 382 17.98 -19.71 27.32
C LYS A 382 18.10 -18.30 27.92
N ASN A 383 18.16 -17.27 27.07
CA ASN A 383 18.19 -15.89 27.52
C ASN A 383 16.79 -15.46 27.96
N ALA A 384 16.64 -15.06 29.23
CA ALA A 384 15.34 -14.71 29.79
C ALA A 384 14.65 -13.54 29.06
N ILE A 385 15.43 -12.58 28.56
CA ILE A 385 14.89 -11.41 27.83
C ILE A 385 14.35 -11.85 26.47
N GLU A 386 15.10 -12.68 25.74
CA GLU A 386 14.63 -13.24 24.46
C GLU A 386 13.42 -14.14 24.66
N TRP A 387 13.44 -15.00 25.68
CA TRP A 387 12.30 -15.84 26.02
C TRP A 387 11.03 -15.05 26.33
N GLN A 388 11.15 -13.89 26.99
CA GLN A 388 10.02 -12.99 27.23
C GLN A 388 9.44 -12.41 25.93
N ARG A 389 10.26 -12.18 24.90
CA ARG A 389 9.83 -11.62 23.60
C ARG A 389 8.92 -12.56 22.81
N GLN A 390 8.94 -13.86 23.08
CA GLN A 390 8.04 -14.83 22.40
C GLN A 390 6.56 -14.42 22.52
N ARG A 391 6.18 -13.76 23.62
CA ARG A 391 4.79 -13.31 23.84
C ARG A 391 4.39 -12.25 22.82
N THR A 392 5.29 -11.32 22.55
CA THR A 392 5.10 -10.27 21.54
C THR A 392 5.03 -10.88 20.14
N ASP A 393 5.85 -11.87 19.83
CA ASP A 393 5.76 -12.56 18.53
C ASP A 393 4.45 -13.33 18.38
N MET A 394 3.97 -13.97 19.45
CA MET A 394 2.66 -14.63 19.46
C MET A 394 1.52 -13.62 19.23
N GLU A 395 1.54 -12.47 19.88
CA GLU A 395 0.55 -11.39 19.65
C GLU A 395 0.60 -10.89 18.21
N ASP A 396 1.80 -10.73 17.64
CA ASP A 396 1.97 -10.36 16.24
C ASP A 396 1.37 -11.43 15.30
N LEU A 397 1.63 -12.72 15.55
CA LEU A 397 1.09 -13.83 14.75
C LEU A 397 -0.44 -13.91 14.83
N VAL A 398 -1.02 -13.74 16.01
CA VAL A 398 -2.48 -13.70 16.20
C VAL A 398 -3.08 -12.51 15.44
N GLY A 399 -2.47 -11.33 15.53
CA GLY A 399 -2.90 -10.15 14.79
C GLY A 399 -2.84 -10.38 13.28
N LEU A 400 -1.69 -10.83 12.76
CA LEU A 400 -1.46 -11.06 11.32
C LEU A 400 -2.40 -12.12 10.73
N THR A 401 -2.66 -13.21 11.45
CA THR A 401 -3.55 -14.29 10.99
C THR A 401 -5.03 -13.87 10.95
N GLY A 402 -5.39 -12.75 11.60
CA GLY A 402 -6.72 -12.15 11.55
C GLY A 402 -6.93 -11.10 10.45
N LEU A 403 -5.88 -10.70 9.71
CA LEU A 403 -5.95 -9.59 8.75
C LEU A 403 -6.56 -9.98 7.40
N SER A 404 -7.10 -9.01 6.67
CA SER A 404 -7.58 -9.24 5.30
C SER A 404 -6.45 -9.65 4.34
N ALA A 405 -5.24 -9.15 4.56
CA ALA A 405 -4.03 -9.52 3.81
C ALA A 405 -3.69 -11.02 3.92
N PHE A 406 -4.25 -11.72 4.93
CA PHE A 406 -4.15 -13.16 5.10
C PHE A 406 -5.01 -13.94 4.09
N VAL A 407 -6.13 -13.38 3.62
CA VAL A 407 -7.08 -14.07 2.74
C VAL A 407 -6.44 -14.45 1.40
N PRO A 408 -5.71 -13.56 0.68
CA PRO A 408 -5.01 -13.93 -0.54
C PRO A 408 -3.99 -15.07 -0.38
N LEU A 409 -3.39 -15.22 0.81
CA LEU A 409 -2.42 -16.28 1.08
C LEU A 409 -3.02 -17.69 1.06
N THR A 410 -4.29 -17.80 1.45
CA THR A 410 -5.07 -19.06 1.41
C THR A 410 -5.08 -19.65 0.00
N TYR A 411 -5.15 -18.77 -1.01
CA TYR A 411 -5.22 -19.16 -2.42
C TYR A 411 -3.85 -19.26 -3.08
N SER A 412 -2.98 -18.27 -2.87
CA SER A 412 -1.67 -18.20 -3.52
C SER A 412 -0.66 -19.20 -2.97
N ARG A 413 -0.81 -19.62 -1.70
CA ARG A 413 0.08 -20.57 -1.01
C ARG A 413 1.56 -20.31 -1.30
N PRO A 414 2.06 -19.10 -1.02
CA PRO A 414 3.39 -18.67 -1.48
C PRO A 414 4.53 -19.39 -0.76
N TRP A 415 4.24 -20.28 0.18
CA TRP A 415 5.20 -21.06 0.95
C TRP A 415 6.07 -21.98 0.09
N SER A 416 5.66 -22.29 -1.15
CA SER A 416 6.46 -23.03 -2.12
C SER A 416 7.32 -22.13 -3.02
N ASN A 417 7.24 -20.80 -2.87
CA ASN A 417 8.01 -19.85 -3.66
C ASN A 417 9.50 -19.97 -3.33
N THR A 418 10.25 -20.62 -4.22
CA THR A 418 11.69 -20.87 -4.06
C THR A 418 12.55 -19.60 -4.15
N THR A 419 12.01 -18.50 -4.66
CA THR A 419 12.67 -17.18 -4.65
C THR A 419 12.68 -16.57 -3.25
N LEU A 420 11.63 -16.81 -2.45
CA LEU A 420 11.50 -16.27 -1.10
C LEU A 420 11.93 -17.26 -0.01
N PHE A 421 11.72 -18.55 -0.24
CA PHE A 421 11.88 -19.56 0.80
C PHE A 421 12.78 -20.69 0.32
N SER A 422 13.95 -20.83 0.93
CA SER A 422 14.84 -21.97 0.69
C SER A 422 14.14 -23.28 1.09
N PRO A 423 14.51 -24.43 0.50
CA PRO A 423 13.92 -25.73 0.87
C PRO A 423 14.02 -26.03 2.38
N GLU A 424 15.13 -25.65 3.00
CA GLU A 424 15.32 -25.78 4.45
C GLU A 424 14.37 -24.89 5.24
N PHE A 425 14.23 -23.62 4.84
CA PHE A 425 13.27 -22.71 5.48
C PHE A 425 11.84 -23.24 5.36
N GLN A 426 11.44 -23.72 4.19
CA GLN A 426 10.10 -24.30 3.98
C GLN A 426 9.85 -25.52 4.87
N LYS A 427 10.85 -26.40 5.04
CA LYS A 427 10.77 -27.55 5.94
C LYS A 427 10.59 -27.09 7.40
N LEU A 428 11.46 -26.19 7.87
CA LEU A 428 11.39 -25.64 9.23
C LEU A 428 10.08 -24.90 9.48
N THR A 429 9.54 -24.19 8.48
CA THR A 429 8.23 -23.55 8.58
C THR A 429 7.14 -24.57 8.92
N LYS A 430 7.10 -25.73 8.25
CA LYS A 430 6.08 -26.76 8.54
C LYS A 430 6.21 -27.30 9.96
N GLU A 431 7.43 -27.52 10.44
CA GLU A 431 7.70 -27.96 11.81
C GLU A 431 7.26 -26.90 12.83
N ARG A 432 7.62 -25.63 12.60
CA ARG A 432 7.23 -24.50 13.45
C ARG A 432 5.72 -24.29 13.49
N VAL A 433 5.03 -24.43 12.36
CA VAL A 433 3.56 -24.32 12.30
C VAL A 433 2.90 -25.42 13.14
N ASN A 434 3.41 -26.66 13.07
CA ASN A 434 2.93 -27.77 13.91
C ASN A 434 3.18 -27.53 15.39
N ASP A 435 4.39 -27.11 15.75
CA ASP A 435 4.75 -26.77 17.14
C ASP A 435 3.88 -25.63 17.68
N TYR A 436 3.66 -24.58 16.87
CA TYR A 436 2.80 -23.45 17.22
C TYR A 436 1.35 -23.89 17.45
N CYS A 437 0.78 -24.69 16.55
CA CYS A 437 -0.58 -25.17 16.67
C CYS A 437 -0.76 -26.15 17.84
N THR A 438 0.28 -26.92 18.19
CA THR A 438 0.28 -27.80 19.38
C THR A 438 0.17 -26.99 20.67
N LEU A 439 0.92 -25.88 20.76
CA LEU A 439 0.89 -24.98 21.93
C LEU A 439 -0.34 -24.07 21.94
N PHE A 440 -0.85 -23.70 20.76
CA PHE A 440 -2.01 -22.82 20.59
C PHE A 440 -3.07 -23.46 19.68
N PRO A 441 -3.82 -24.47 20.16
CA PRO A 441 -4.77 -25.21 19.33
C PRO A 441 -5.86 -24.35 18.67
N SER A 442 -6.21 -23.21 19.27
CA SER A 442 -7.17 -22.26 18.70
C SER A 442 -6.68 -21.61 17.40
N SER A 443 -5.37 -21.56 17.16
CA SER A 443 -4.78 -21.00 15.93
C SER A 443 -4.76 -21.99 14.76
N ALA A 444 -4.96 -23.29 15.00
CA ALA A 444 -4.81 -24.33 13.99
C ALA A 444 -5.74 -24.14 12.78
N SER A 445 -6.95 -23.63 12.98
CA SER A 445 -7.89 -23.35 11.88
C SER A 445 -7.35 -22.32 10.88
N ALA A 446 -6.67 -21.28 11.36
CA ALA A 446 -6.06 -20.25 10.52
C ALA A 446 -4.87 -20.81 9.73
N TRP A 447 -4.05 -21.66 10.34
CA TRP A 447 -2.93 -22.29 9.62
C TRP A 447 -3.39 -23.34 8.61
N ARG A 448 -4.46 -24.11 8.90
CA ARG A 448 -5.08 -25.03 7.93
C ARG A 448 -5.66 -24.29 6.73
N SER A 449 -6.26 -23.11 6.92
CA SER A 449 -6.79 -22.35 5.79
C SER A 449 -5.68 -21.88 4.84
N LEU A 450 -4.47 -21.63 5.34
CA LEU A 450 -3.28 -21.38 4.52
C LEU A 450 -2.74 -22.61 3.78
N GLY A 451 -3.29 -23.80 4.03
CA GLY A 451 -2.88 -25.06 3.43
C GLY A 451 -1.76 -25.79 4.17
N PHE A 452 -1.48 -25.44 5.43
CA PHE A 452 -0.58 -26.24 6.28
C PHE A 452 -1.32 -27.45 6.88
N GLU A 453 -0.60 -28.55 7.02
CA GLU A 453 -1.05 -29.77 7.71
C GLU A 453 -0.69 -29.64 9.21
N VAL A 454 -1.71 -29.52 10.07
CA VAL A 454 -1.62 -29.32 11.54
C VAL A 454 -2.67 -30.07 12.33
#